data_AF-A0A4S9VCK9-F1
#
_entry.id   AF-A0A4S9VCK9-F1
#
_cell.length_a   1.000
_cell.length_b   1.000
_cell.length_c   1.000
_cell.angle_alpha   90.00
_cell.angle_beta   90.00
_cell.angle_gamma   90.00
#
_symmetry.space_group_name_H-M   'P 1'
#
loop_
_entity.id
_entity.type
_entity.pdbx_description
1 polymer ?
#
loop_
_entity_poly.entity_id
_entity_poly.type
_entity_poly.pdbx_seq_one_letter_code
_entity_poly.pdbx_strand_id
1 'polypeptide(L)'
;MSIASNLMRAMRPLARPIARPSAQQARLLQPMQSLRQSSHSPLGSSSLPTRKKVTLPTIMSLYRKNEPITVITAHDFPSAHVADQAGMDIVLVGDSLAMVALGMDDTSEVLMEEMLLHCRSVARGAKSAFIVGDLPMGTYEISPDQALASAITMIKTGRVHAIKLEGGADMAPTIKKITSAGIPVLAHVGLTPQRQNSLGGFRVQGKTTASALKLLDDAIAVQEAGAFAMVVEAVPAEIATLVTKKLRVPTIGIGAGNGCSGQVLVQVDMLGNFPPGRFLPKFVKKYGDVWGEASKAIALYKEEVKSRVYPAIEHTYPMPKEELAEFRRLIGEEIGGGEKE
;
A
#
# COMPACT_ATOMS: atom_id res chain seq x y z
N MET A 1 -31.53 46.97 65.59
CA MET A 1 -32.17 45.66 65.34
C MET A 1 -31.08 44.62 65.58
N SER A 2 -31.06 43.86 66.67
CA SER A 2 -32.09 42.89 67.17
C SER A 2 -32.17 41.67 66.25
N ILE A 3 -32.01 40.41 66.68
CA ILE A 3 -31.89 39.74 68.00
C ILE A 3 -31.05 38.44 67.76
N ALA A 4 -30.02 38.07 68.55
CA ALA A 4 -30.01 37.07 69.66
C ALA A 4 -30.79 35.75 69.40
N SER A 5 -30.45 34.55 69.93
CA SER A 5 -29.26 34.00 70.62
C SER A 5 -29.37 32.45 70.75
N ASN A 6 -28.36 31.80 71.35
CA ASN A 6 -28.29 30.47 72.01
C ASN A 6 -27.20 29.55 71.39
N LEU A 7 -26.23 28.98 72.14
CA LEU A 7 -26.31 27.95 73.22
C LEU A 7 -26.95 26.64 72.71
N MET A 8 -26.40 25.43 72.92
CA MET A 8 -25.23 24.93 73.70
C MET A 8 -24.74 23.61 73.01
N ARG A 9 -23.75 22.78 73.42
CA ARG A 9 -22.90 22.57 74.62
C ARG A 9 -21.63 21.76 74.19
N ALA A 10 -20.56 21.74 75.00
CA ALA A 10 -19.35 20.96 74.70
C ALA A 10 -19.36 19.52 75.27
N MET A 11 -18.78 18.55 74.55
CA MET A 11 -18.37 17.22 75.07
C MET A 11 -17.03 16.76 74.46
N ARG A 12 -16.24 15.99 75.21
CA ARG A 12 -14.94 15.43 74.79
C ARG A 12 -15.13 14.11 74.01
N PRO A 13 -14.28 13.80 73.02
CA PRO A 13 -14.17 12.44 72.49
C PRO A 13 -13.44 11.53 73.49
N LEU A 14 -13.96 10.33 73.71
CA LEU A 14 -13.26 9.24 74.39
C LEU A 14 -12.51 8.40 73.33
N ALA A 15 -11.19 8.28 73.47
CA ALA A 15 -10.38 7.45 72.59
C ALA A 15 -10.15 6.05 73.18
N ARG A 16 -10.41 5.00 72.38
CA ARG A 16 -9.73 3.70 72.45
C ARG A 16 -9.70 3.06 71.05
N PRO A 17 -8.72 2.20 70.74
CA PRO A 17 -8.33 1.93 69.36
C PRO A 17 -9.08 0.78 68.71
N ILE A 18 -9.26 0.86 67.38
CA ILE A 18 -9.51 -0.30 66.52
C ILE A 18 -8.16 -0.70 65.90
N ALA A 19 -7.78 -1.97 66.03
CA ALA A 19 -6.53 -2.48 65.49
C ALA A 19 -6.56 -2.51 63.96
N ARG A 20 -5.42 -2.21 63.32
CA ARG A 20 -5.25 -2.38 61.87
C ARG A 20 -5.01 -3.87 61.54
N PRO A 21 -5.77 -4.47 60.61
CA PRO A 21 -5.34 -5.69 59.93
C PRO A 21 -4.02 -5.44 59.16
N SER A 22 -3.21 -6.49 59.00
CA SER A 22 -1.89 -6.42 58.36
C SER A 22 -1.97 -6.28 56.84
N ALA A 23 -0.95 -5.63 56.24
CA ALA A 23 -0.88 -5.35 54.81
C ALA A 23 -0.45 -6.58 53.96
N GLN A 24 -1.06 -7.75 54.20
CA GLN A 24 -0.69 -9.01 53.55
C GLN A 24 -1.91 -9.87 53.15
N GLN A 25 -2.78 -9.37 52.28
CA GLN A 25 -3.60 -10.23 51.39
C GLN A 25 -4.24 -9.52 50.18
N ALA A 26 -3.61 -8.44 49.67
CA ALA A 26 -3.99 -7.85 48.39
C ALA A 26 -3.25 -8.55 47.23
N ARG A 27 -3.63 -9.81 46.90
CA ARG A 27 -3.24 -10.38 45.60
C ARG A 27 -3.94 -9.55 44.52
N LEU A 28 -3.16 -8.78 43.76
CA LEU A 28 -3.62 -8.10 42.56
C LEU A 28 -4.09 -9.15 41.55
N LEU A 29 -5.38 -9.46 41.58
CA LEU A 29 -6.10 -9.97 40.41
C LEU A 29 -6.03 -8.87 39.35
N GLN A 30 -4.97 -8.90 38.54
CA GLN A 30 -5.03 -8.26 37.23
C GLN A 30 -6.27 -8.84 36.54
N PRO A 31 -7.23 -8.02 36.09
CA PRO A 31 -8.33 -8.54 35.31
C PRO A 31 -7.71 -9.21 34.08
N MET A 32 -8.00 -10.50 33.88
CA MET A 32 -7.64 -11.18 32.63
C MET A 32 -8.12 -10.28 31.50
N GLN A 33 -7.19 -9.84 30.64
CA GLN A 33 -7.56 -9.07 29.48
C GLN A 33 -8.57 -9.90 28.70
N SER A 34 -9.77 -9.34 28.51
CA SER A 34 -10.80 -9.97 27.69
C SER A 34 -10.25 -10.07 26.27
N LEU A 35 -9.70 -11.24 25.94
CA LEU A 35 -9.24 -11.59 24.62
C LEU A 35 -10.48 -11.56 23.71
N ARG A 36 -10.66 -10.44 23.02
CA ARG A 36 -11.73 -10.27 22.05
C ARG A 36 -11.46 -11.19 20.87
N GLN A 37 -12.02 -12.39 20.93
CA GLN A 37 -11.96 -13.41 19.87
C GLN A 37 -12.72 -12.98 18.59
N SER A 38 -13.46 -11.85 18.65
CA SER A 38 -14.12 -11.22 17.51
C SER A 38 -13.16 -10.41 16.62
N SER A 39 -13.58 -10.15 15.37
CA SER A 39 -12.91 -9.26 14.41
C SER A 39 -12.50 -7.91 15.01
N HIS A 40 -11.32 -7.43 14.63
CA HIS A 40 -10.72 -6.18 15.10
C HIS A 40 -9.83 -5.54 14.02
N SER A 41 -9.10 -4.47 14.35
CA SER A 41 -8.19 -3.76 13.42
C SER A 41 -7.18 -4.73 12.77
N PRO A 42 -6.93 -4.65 11.45
CA PRO A 42 -5.91 -5.47 10.77
C PRO A 42 -4.47 -5.10 11.20
N LEU A 43 -4.28 -3.92 11.80
CA LEU A 43 -3.05 -3.55 12.48
C LEU A 43 -3.10 -4.02 13.92
N GLY A 44 -2.37 -5.11 14.21
CA GLY A 44 -2.03 -5.53 15.57
C GLY A 44 -0.96 -4.64 16.21
N SER A 45 -0.54 -4.96 17.43
CA SER A 45 0.53 -4.24 18.15
C SER A 45 1.90 -4.53 17.52
N SER A 46 2.33 -3.69 16.58
CA SER A 46 3.66 -3.76 15.96
C SER A 46 4.77 -3.59 16.99
N SER A 47 5.59 -4.63 17.17
CA SER A 47 6.85 -4.59 17.91
C SER A 47 8.06 -4.20 17.04
N LEU A 48 7.88 -4.09 15.72
CA LEU A 48 8.97 -3.77 14.78
C LEU A 48 9.35 -2.28 14.85
N PRO A 49 10.65 -1.95 14.81
CA PRO A 49 11.11 -0.56 14.85
C PRO A 49 10.72 0.20 13.58
N THR A 50 10.17 1.40 13.74
CA THR A 50 9.67 2.21 12.62
C THR A 50 10.80 2.63 11.67
N ARG A 51 10.82 2.06 10.45
CA ARG A 51 11.77 2.45 9.38
C ARG A 51 11.68 3.96 9.13
N LYS A 52 12.85 4.61 8.98
CA LYS A 52 12.90 6.05 8.68
C LYS A 52 12.22 6.34 7.34
N LYS A 53 11.43 7.41 7.29
CA LYS A 53 10.72 7.81 6.08
C LYS A 53 11.69 8.20 4.96
N VAL A 54 11.48 7.61 3.79
CA VAL A 54 12.16 7.91 2.53
C VAL A 54 11.64 9.24 1.99
N THR A 55 12.55 10.05 1.50
CA THR A 55 12.31 11.41 1.00
C THR A 55 13.12 11.63 -0.28
N LEU A 56 12.87 12.72 -1.03
CA LEU A 56 13.71 13.06 -2.18
C LEU A 56 15.21 13.18 -1.84
N PRO A 57 15.63 13.81 -0.72
CA PRO A 57 17.02 13.73 -0.25
C PRO A 57 17.54 12.30 -0.03
N THR A 58 16.70 11.36 0.42
CA THR A 58 17.06 9.95 0.55
C THR A 58 17.32 9.33 -0.83
N ILE A 59 16.38 9.47 -1.77
CA ILE A 59 16.47 8.92 -3.14
C ILE A 59 17.69 9.50 -3.88
N MET A 60 17.93 10.81 -3.76
CA MET A 60 19.11 11.45 -4.34
C MET A 60 20.42 11.09 -3.61
N SER A 61 20.36 10.63 -2.35
CA SER A 61 21.53 10.07 -1.65
C SER A 61 21.88 8.68 -2.17
N LEU A 62 20.88 7.81 -2.39
CA LEU A 62 21.08 6.50 -3.03
C LEU A 62 21.74 6.66 -4.40
N TYR A 63 21.16 7.51 -5.27
CA TYR A 63 21.71 7.79 -6.61
C TYR A 63 23.17 8.30 -6.56
N ARG A 64 23.49 9.27 -5.69
CA ARG A 64 24.86 9.81 -5.53
C ARG A 64 25.87 8.79 -5.01
N LYS A 65 25.42 7.76 -4.31
CA LYS A 65 26.27 6.63 -3.85
C LYS A 65 26.37 5.49 -4.86
N ASN A 66 25.63 5.56 -5.98
CA ASN A 66 25.41 4.43 -6.89
C ASN A 66 24.79 3.20 -6.17
N GLU A 67 23.90 3.47 -5.20
CA GLU A 67 23.11 2.47 -4.47
C GLU A 67 21.77 2.29 -5.21
N PRO A 68 21.43 1.09 -5.73
CA PRO A 68 20.26 0.92 -6.61
C PRO A 68 18.93 1.22 -5.90
N ILE A 69 18.13 2.12 -6.48
CA ILE A 69 16.83 2.53 -5.93
C ILE A 69 15.80 1.42 -6.14
N THR A 70 15.15 0.96 -5.06
CA THR A 70 14.11 -0.08 -5.13
C THR A 70 12.72 0.53 -5.32
N VAL A 71 12.04 0.14 -6.40
CA VAL A 71 10.67 0.58 -6.70
C VAL A 71 9.79 -0.65 -6.93
N ILE A 72 8.59 -0.63 -6.36
CA ILE A 72 7.57 -1.66 -6.60
C ILE A 72 6.20 -1.00 -6.77
N THR A 73 5.29 -1.59 -7.55
CA THR A 73 3.91 -1.11 -7.53
C THR A 73 3.18 -1.57 -6.26
N ALA A 74 2.12 -0.85 -5.88
CA ALA A 74 1.11 -1.30 -4.93
C ALA A 74 -0.24 -0.66 -5.27
N HIS A 75 -1.34 -1.33 -4.95
CA HIS A 75 -2.69 -0.87 -5.26
C HIS A 75 -3.62 -0.84 -4.03
N ASP A 76 -3.26 -1.47 -2.93
CA ASP A 76 -4.10 -1.56 -1.73
C ASP A 76 -3.30 -1.52 -0.41
N PHE A 77 -4.00 -1.66 0.71
CA PHE A 77 -3.38 -1.66 2.03
C PHE A 77 -2.41 -2.85 2.23
N PRO A 78 -2.78 -4.13 1.99
CA PRO A 78 -1.85 -5.25 2.08
C PRO A 78 -0.61 -5.14 1.18
N SER A 79 -0.76 -4.85 -0.12
CA SER A 79 0.34 -4.74 -1.09
C SER A 79 1.32 -3.62 -0.72
N ALA A 80 0.82 -2.49 -0.22
CA ALA A 80 1.64 -1.40 0.27
C ALA A 80 2.32 -1.72 1.61
N HIS A 81 1.62 -2.42 2.51
CA HIS A 81 2.16 -2.76 3.82
C HIS A 81 3.32 -3.75 3.70
N VAL A 82 3.19 -4.82 2.90
CA VAL A 82 4.29 -5.76 2.67
C VAL A 82 5.48 -5.11 1.96
N ALA A 83 5.24 -4.18 1.01
CA ALA A 83 6.30 -3.41 0.37
C ALA A 83 7.07 -2.50 1.35
N ASP A 84 6.36 -1.84 2.28
CA ASP A 84 6.97 -0.97 3.29
C ASP A 84 7.77 -1.76 4.33
N GLN A 85 7.26 -2.92 4.78
CA GLN A 85 7.96 -3.86 5.66
C GLN A 85 9.18 -4.50 4.98
N ALA A 86 9.10 -4.81 3.68
CA ALA A 86 10.23 -5.27 2.87
C ALA A 86 11.28 -4.17 2.60
N GLY A 87 11.04 -2.94 3.05
CA GLY A 87 12.01 -1.85 2.98
C GLY A 87 12.16 -1.20 1.61
N MET A 88 11.15 -1.28 0.75
CA MET A 88 11.16 -0.63 -0.57
C MET A 88 11.29 0.90 -0.45
N ASP A 89 12.06 1.51 -1.35
CA ASP A 89 12.33 2.96 -1.29
C ASP A 89 11.17 3.77 -1.85
N ILE A 90 10.61 3.32 -2.98
CA ILE A 90 9.48 3.96 -3.66
C ILE A 90 8.36 2.93 -3.83
N VAL A 91 7.14 3.34 -3.51
CA VAL A 91 5.92 2.58 -3.80
C VAL A 91 5.13 3.34 -4.85
N LEU A 92 4.89 2.72 -6.00
CA LEU A 92 4.21 3.32 -7.14
C LEU A 92 2.75 2.83 -7.21
N VAL A 93 1.80 3.75 -7.05
CA VAL A 93 0.38 3.48 -7.36
C VAL A 93 0.18 3.70 -8.85
N GLY A 94 0.60 2.70 -9.62
CA GLY A 94 0.67 2.75 -11.08
C GLY A 94 -0.66 2.38 -11.75
N ASP A 95 -0.98 3.04 -12.85
CA ASP A 95 -2.19 2.82 -13.67
C ASP A 95 -2.38 1.36 -14.14
N SER A 96 -1.29 0.59 -14.20
CA SER A 96 -1.25 -0.88 -14.29
C SER A 96 -2.25 -1.62 -13.39
N LEU A 97 -2.73 -1.02 -12.29
CA LEU A 97 -3.81 -1.53 -11.46
C LEU A 97 -5.12 -1.77 -12.22
N ALA A 98 -5.34 -1.08 -13.34
CA ALA A 98 -6.44 -1.33 -14.28
C ALA A 98 -6.47 -2.82 -14.68
N MET A 99 -5.37 -3.32 -15.21
CA MET A 99 -5.24 -4.70 -15.66
C MET A 99 -5.04 -5.70 -14.51
N VAL A 100 -4.31 -5.31 -13.44
CA VAL A 100 -3.85 -6.27 -12.42
C VAL A 100 -4.67 -6.29 -11.12
N ALA A 101 -5.59 -5.36 -10.94
CA ALA A 101 -6.47 -5.29 -9.77
C ALA A 101 -7.96 -5.03 -10.12
N LEU A 102 -8.24 -4.28 -11.21
CA LEU A 102 -9.62 -4.03 -11.68
C LEU A 102 -10.08 -5.01 -12.77
N GLY A 103 -9.15 -5.63 -13.50
CA GLY A 103 -9.43 -6.62 -14.55
C GLY A 103 -9.80 -6.02 -15.91
N MET A 104 -9.43 -4.76 -16.17
CA MET A 104 -9.57 -4.09 -17.46
C MET A 104 -8.58 -4.66 -18.50
N ASP A 105 -8.90 -4.55 -19.79
CA ASP A 105 -8.03 -5.05 -20.87
C ASP A 105 -6.76 -4.18 -21.07
N ASP A 106 -6.78 -2.89 -20.73
CA ASP A 106 -5.60 -2.00 -20.71
C ASP A 106 -5.65 -0.92 -19.60
N THR A 107 -4.72 0.05 -19.61
CA THR A 107 -4.64 1.15 -18.64
C THR A 107 -5.28 2.47 -19.12
N SER A 108 -5.96 2.47 -20.27
CA SER A 108 -6.58 3.67 -20.85
C SER A 108 -7.99 3.96 -20.30
N GLU A 109 -8.66 2.96 -19.72
CA GLU A 109 -10.01 3.09 -19.15
C GLU A 109 -10.03 3.61 -17.70
N VAL A 110 -8.92 3.52 -16.96
CA VAL A 110 -8.91 3.76 -15.51
C VAL A 110 -9.07 5.23 -15.13
N LEU A 111 -9.99 5.51 -14.22
CA LEU A 111 -10.40 6.87 -13.87
C LEU A 111 -9.57 7.46 -12.71
N MET A 112 -9.55 8.79 -12.63
CA MET A 112 -8.91 9.53 -11.53
C MET A 112 -9.48 9.10 -10.17
N GLU A 113 -10.79 8.86 -10.08
CA GLU A 113 -11.50 8.44 -8.87
C GLU A 113 -11.00 7.08 -8.33
N GLU A 114 -10.69 6.16 -9.24
CA GLU A 114 -10.16 4.83 -8.95
C GLU A 114 -8.70 4.92 -8.50
N MET A 115 -7.87 5.64 -9.25
CA MET A 115 -6.49 5.95 -8.85
C MET A 115 -6.42 6.61 -7.47
N LEU A 116 -7.35 7.53 -7.16
CA LEU A 116 -7.46 8.16 -5.84
C LEU A 116 -7.93 7.18 -4.75
N LEU A 117 -8.80 6.20 -5.05
CA LEU A 117 -9.16 5.13 -4.11
C LEU A 117 -7.95 4.26 -3.76
N HIS A 118 -7.23 3.78 -4.77
CA HIS A 118 -6.03 2.96 -4.58
C HIS A 118 -4.92 3.73 -3.86
N CYS A 119 -4.66 5.00 -4.23
CA CYS A 119 -3.69 5.85 -3.53
C CYS A 119 -4.00 6.01 -2.03
N ARG A 120 -5.27 6.26 -1.67
CA ARG A 120 -5.71 6.34 -0.26
C ARG A 120 -5.58 5.01 0.49
N SER A 121 -5.67 3.88 -0.22
CA SER A 121 -5.46 2.54 0.34
C SER A 121 -3.97 2.29 0.61
N VAL A 122 -3.11 2.58 -0.37
CA VAL A 122 -1.64 2.46 -0.29
C VAL A 122 -1.06 3.37 0.80
N ALA A 123 -1.53 4.63 0.90
CA ALA A 123 -1.11 5.57 1.95
C ALA A 123 -1.54 5.14 3.38
N ARG A 124 -2.46 4.18 3.51
CA ARG A 124 -2.75 3.53 4.80
C ARG A 124 -1.74 2.42 5.11
N GLY A 125 -1.29 1.66 4.12
CA GLY A 125 -0.37 0.52 4.29
C GLY A 125 1.10 0.91 4.43
N ALA A 126 1.60 1.75 3.51
CA ALA A 126 2.97 2.25 3.53
C ALA A 126 3.11 3.51 4.40
N LYS A 127 4.13 3.53 5.27
CA LYS A 127 4.45 4.66 6.16
C LYS A 127 5.86 5.20 5.95
N SER A 128 6.77 4.37 5.47
CA SER A 128 8.19 4.67 5.37
C SER A 128 8.59 4.97 3.91
N ALA A 129 8.11 4.19 2.95
CA ALA A 129 8.41 4.34 1.53
C ALA A 129 7.89 5.67 0.94
N PHE A 130 8.55 6.14 -0.12
CA PHE A 130 8.16 7.31 -0.86
C PHE A 130 7.07 6.97 -1.87
N ILE A 131 5.81 7.22 -1.50
CA ILE A 131 4.64 6.93 -2.35
C ILE A 131 4.55 7.91 -3.54
N VAL A 132 4.46 7.36 -4.75
CA VAL A 132 4.16 8.07 -6.01
C VAL A 132 2.80 7.58 -6.53
N GLY A 133 1.96 8.46 -7.10
CA GLY A 133 0.71 8.06 -7.76
C GLY A 133 0.69 8.47 -9.23
N ASP A 134 0.23 7.60 -10.12
CA ASP A 134 0.08 7.92 -11.54
C ASP A 134 -1.08 8.88 -11.79
N LEU A 135 -0.85 9.86 -12.66
CA LEU A 135 -1.92 10.53 -13.38
C LEU A 135 -2.38 9.59 -14.51
N PRO A 136 -3.65 9.13 -14.53
CA PRO A 136 -4.16 8.31 -15.61
C PRO A 136 -4.38 9.13 -16.89
N MET A 137 -4.57 8.44 -18.00
CA MET A 137 -4.76 9.06 -19.33
C MET A 137 -5.93 10.06 -19.34
N GLY A 138 -5.78 11.13 -20.11
CA GLY A 138 -6.76 12.20 -20.26
C GLY A 138 -6.77 13.23 -19.12
N THR A 139 -5.94 13.07 -18.08
CA THR A 139 -5.93 13.94 -16.89
C THR A 139 -4.80 14.99 -16.86
N TYR A 140 -3.86 14.95 -17.81
CA TYR A 140 -2.69 15.84 -17.84
C TYR A 140 -2.27 16.33 -19.24
N GLU A 141 -2.88 15.80 -20.30
CA GLU A 141 -2.48 16.00 -21.68
C GLU A 141 -3.16 17.20 -22.35
N ILE A 142 -4.29 17.69 -21.82
CA ILE A 142 -5.05 18.79 -22.43
C ILE A 142 -4.32 20.13 -22.19
N SER A 143 -3.77 20.33 -20.99
CA SER A 143 -2.90 21.50 -20.70
C SER A 143 -2.06 21.33 -19.43
N PRO A 144 -0.96 22.08 -19.28
CA PRO A 144 -0.20 22.16 -18.03
C PRO A 144 -1.03 22.58 -16.81
N ASP A 145 -2.08 23.39 -17.00
CA ASP A 145 -2.99 23.81 -15.92
C ASP A 145 -3.97 22.71 -15.50
N GLN A 146 -4.49 21.91 -16.45
CA GLN A 146 -5.24 20.69 -16.14
C GLN A 146 -4.36 19.72 -15.35
N ALA A 147 -3.15 19.44 -15.85
CA ALA A 147 -2.20 18.53 -15.21
C ALA A 147 -1.84 18.96 -13.78
N LEU A 148 -1.68 20.27 -13.55
CA LEU A 148 -1.44 20.82 -12.21
C LEU A 148 -2.66 20.62 -11.28
N ALA A 149 -3.89 20.82 -11.77
CA ALA A 149 -5.10 20.55 -10.99
C ALA A 149 -5.23 19.06 -10.62
N SER A 150 -4.96 18.16 -11.57
CA SER A 150 -4.91 16.71 -11.36
C SER A 150 -3.84 16.31 -10.35
N ALA A 151 -2.62 16.85 -10.48
CA ALA A 151 -1.52 16.59 -9.55
C ALA A 151 -1.81 17.11 -8.13
N ILE A 152 -2.39 18.31 -7.98
CA ILE A 152 -2.84 18.85 -6.69
C ILE A 152 -3.89 17.93 -6.06
N THR A 153 -4.81 17.37 -6.86
CA THR A 153 -5.85 16.44 -6.41
C THR A 153 -5.25 15.11 -5.97
N MET A 154 -4.30 14.57 -6.72
CA MET A 154 -3.57 13.35 -6.38
C MET A 154 -2.81 13.47 -5.05
N ILE A 155 -2.11 14.58 -4.82
CA ILE A 155 -1.41 14.84 -3.55
C ILE A 155 -2.41 15.02 -2.39
N LYS A 156 -3.43 15.88 -2.52
CA LYS A 156 -4.36 16.21 -1.43
C LYS A 156 -5.34 15.10 -1.09
N THR A 157 -5.91 14.45 -2.10
CA THR A 157 -6.95 13.43 -1.94
C THR A 157 -6.35 12.03 -1.92
N GLY A 158 -5.42 11.73 -2.83
CA GLY A 158 -4.73 10.44 -2.91
C GLY A 158 -3.71 10.21 -1.79
N ARG A 159 -3.17 11.28 -1.17
CA ARG A 159 -2.19 11.26 -0.06
C ARG A 159 -0.82 10.69 -0.42
N VAL A 160 -0.45 10.73 -1.70
CA VAL A 160 0.90 10.42 -2.20
C VAL A 160 1.84 11.61 -2.01
N HIS A 161 3.16 11.41 -2.19
CA HIS A 161 4.17 12.47 -2.04
C HIS A 161 4.60 13.11 -3.36
N ALA A 162 4.34 12.44 -4.48
CA ALA A 162 4.76 12.80 -5.83
C ALA A 162 3.82 12.16 -6.86
N ILE A 163 3.90 12.60 -8.11
CA ILE A 163 3.13 12.01 -9.22
C ILE A 163 4.04 11.38 -10.29
N LYS A 164 3.53 10.43 -11.07
CA LYS A 164 4.06 10.05 -12.39
C LYS A 164 3.10 10.47 -13.50
N LEU A 165 3.65 10.82 -14.65
CA LEU A 165 2.94 11.06 -15.91
C LEU A 165 3.81 10.60 -17.10
N GLU A 166 3.21 10.40 -18.27
CA GLU A 166 3.86 9.76 -19.41
C GLU A 166 4.07 10.70 -20.60
N GLY A 167 5.30 10.74 -21.12
CA GLY A 167 5.67 11.60 -22.24
C GLY A 167 7.11 12.09 -22.17
N GLY A 168 7.59 12.61 -23.29
CA GLY A 168 8.95 13.10 -23.46
C GLY A 168 9.00 14.63 -23.53
N ALA A 169 9.68 15.15 -24.55
CA ALA A 169 9.80 16.59 -24.77
C ALA A 169 8.44 17.30 -24.94
N ASP A 170 7.41 16.58 -25.39
CA ASP A 170 6.02 17.05 -25.48
C ASP A 170 5.42 17.40 -24.11
N MET A 171 5.76 16.66 -23.05
CA MET A 171 5.26 16.89 -21.69
C MET A 171 6.18 17.79 -20.84
N ALA A 172 7.31 18.24 -21.37
CA ALA A 172 8.23 19.12 -20.64
C ALA A 172 7.57 20.42 -20.10
N PRO A 173 6.66 21.11 -20.82
CA PRO A 173 5.93 22.27 -20.27
C PRO A 173 5.01 21.88 -19.10
N THR A 174 4.34 20.73 -19.21
CA THR A 174 3.45 20.18 -18.18
C THR A 174 4.23 19.80 -16.91
N ILE A 175 5.33 19.06 -17.06
CA ILE A 175 6.23 18.73 -15.95
C ILE A 175 6.74 20.01 -15.30
N LYS A 176 7.17 21.02 -16.08
CA LYS A 176 7.68 22.28 -15.55
C LYS A 176 6.63 23.05 -14.75
N LYS A 177 5.37 23.04 -15.17
CA LYS A 177 4.26 23.66 -14.44
C LYS A 177 4.01 22.97 -13.08
N ILE A 178 4.01 21.64 -13.06
CA ILE A 178 3.80 20.83 -11.85
C ILE A 178 4.97 20.99 -10.85
N THR A 179 6.21 20.91 -11.33
CA THR A 179 7.41 21.03 -10.46
C THR A 179 7.59 22.44 -9.92
N SER A 180 7.26 23.47 -10.70
CA SER A 180 7.29 24.87 -10.23
C SER A 180 6.23 25.18 -9.16
N ALA A 181 5.18 24.36 -9.04
CA ALA A 181 4.22 24.41 -7.94
C ALA A 181 4.67 23.59 -6.70
N GLY A 182 5.88 23.03 -6.71
CA GLY A 182 6.45 22.25 -5.61
C GLY A 182 6.02 20.79 -5.55
N ILE A 183 5.29 20.28 -6.56
CA ILE A 183 4.91 18.86 -6.63
C ILE A 183 6.02 18.08 -7.35
N PRO A 184 6.61 17.03 -6.75
CA PRO A 184 7.64 16.24 -7.41
C PRO A 184 7.06 15.35 -8.51
N VAL A 185 7.78 15.23 -9.62
CA VAL A 185 7.38 14.43 -10.78
C VAL A 185 8.41 13.33 -11.05
N LEU A 186 7.95 12.09 -11.12
CA LEU A 186 8.63 10.94 -11.74
C LEU A 186 8.16 10.87 -13.20
N ALA A 187 9.00 11.26 -14.15
CA ALA A 187 8.60 11.19 -15.57
C ALA A 187 8.56 9.73 -16.08
N HIS A 188 7.91 9.46 -17.20
CA HIS A 188 8.01 8.18 -17.91
C HIS A 188 8.34 8.36 -19.39
N VAL A 189 9.48 7.81 -19.81
CA VAL A 189 9.97 7.81 -21.20
C VAL A 189 10.29 6.38 -21.67
N GLY A 190 10.30 6.18 -22.99
CA GLY A 190 10.37 4.84 -23.60
C GLY A 190 9.00 4.40 -24.08
N LEU A 191 8.65 3.13 -23.86
CA LEU A 191 7.27 2.67 -24.05
C LEU A 191 6.38 3.32 -22.99
N THR A 192 5.29 3.96 -23.42
CA THR A 192 4.33 4.63 -22.52
C THR A 192 2.97 3.93 -22.67
N PRO A 193 2.59 3.03 -21.73
CA PRO A 193 1.39 2.21 -21.82
C PRO A 193 0.11 2.97 -22.18
N GLN A 194 -0.09 4.17 -21.63
CA GLN A 194 -1.27 5.00 -21.91
C GLN A 194 -1.38 5.39 -23.40
N ARG A 195 -0.25 5.37 -24.12
CA ARG A 195 -0.16 5.69 -25.55
C ARG A 195 -0.11 4.43 -26.43
N GLN A 196 -0.42 3.24 -25.91
CA GLN A 196 -0.23 1.99 -26.66
C GLN A 196 -0.92 1.97 -28.03
N ASN A 197 -2.11 2.57 -28.15
CA ASN A 197 -2.88 2.59 -29.40
C ASN A 197 -2.20 3.42 -30.51
N SER A 198 -1.50 4.51 -30.17
CA SER A 198 -0.72 5.29 -31.15
C SER A 198 0.70 4.72 -31.38
N LEU A 199 1.22 3.94 -30.42
CA LEU A 199 2.48 3.20 -30.56
C LEU A 199 2.34 1.83 -31.28
N GLY A 200 1.10 1.39 -31.54
CA GLY A 200 0.78 0.11 -32.18
C GLY A 200 0.97 -1.11 -31.25
N GLY A 201 0.67 -0.95 -29.97
CA GLY A 201 0.83 -1.93 -28.89
C GLY A 201 2.15 -1.79 -28.12
N PHE A 202 2.39 -2.71 -27.18
CA PHE A 202 3.57 -2.74 -26.29
C PHE A 202 4.90 -3.04 -27.02
N ARG A 203 5.42 -2.06 -27.77
CA ARG A 203 6.62 -2.19 -28.60
C ARG A 203 7.87 -1.62 -27.90
N VAL A 204 8.96 -2.38 -27.97
CA VAL A 204 10.30 -1.98 -27.52
C VAL A 204 10.79 -0.76 -28.30
N GLN A 205 11.12 0.32 -27.57
CA GLN A 205 11.62 1.59 -28.11
C GLN A 205 13.15 1.60 -28.21
N GLY A 206 13.74 2.62 -28.85
CA GLY A 206 15.20 2.77 -28.93
C GLY A 206 15.93 1.75 -29.83
N LYS A 207 15.20 0.98 -30.65
CA LYS A 207 15.74 -0.07 -31.55
C LYS A 207 16.54 0.46 -32.76
N THR A 208 16.45 1.75 -33.06
CA THR A 208 17.17 2.41 -34.15
C THR A 208 17.86 3.65 -33.63
N THR A 209 18.94 4.10 -34.26
CA THR A 209 19.69 5.30 -33.83
C THR A 209 18.79 6.52 -33.69
N ALA A 210 17.85 6.74 -34.63
CA ALA A 210 16.90 7.84 -34.55
C ALA A 210 15.92 7.72 -33.35
N SER A 211 15.43 6.51 -33.06
CA SER A 211 14.56 6.25 -31.89
C SER A 211 15.32 6.38 -30.56
N ALA A 212 16.58 5.95 -30.52
CA ALA A 212 17.46 6.06 -29.35
C ALA A 212 17.89 7.52 -29.09
N LEU A 213 18.12 8.32 -30.14
CA LEU A 213 18.35 9.76 -30.03
C LEU A 213 17.09 10.46 -29.49
N LYS A 214 15.91 10.23 -30.09
CA LYS A 214 14.66 10.82 -29.58
C LYS A 214 14.42 10.47 -28.10
N LEU A 215 14.68 9.23 -27.69
CA LEU A 215 14.58 8.82 -26.28
C LEU A 215 15.53 9.61 -25.37
N LEU A 216 16.76 9.89 -25.82
CA LEU A 216 17.72 10.71 -25.06
C LEU A 216 17.27 12.17 -25.00
N ASP A 217 16.78 12.73 -26.09
CA ASP A 217 16.27 14.10 -26.16
C ASP A 217 15.02 14.27 -25.28
N ASP A 218 14.09 13.31 -25.32
CA ASP A 218 12.92 13.22 -24.42
C ASP A 218 13.36 13.17 -22.95
N ALA A 219 14.31 12.29 -22.60
CA ALA A 219 14.83 12.12 -21.26
C ALA A 219 15.51 13.41 -20.72
N ILE A 220 16.29 14.09 -21.57
CA ILE A 220 16.89 15.38 -21.22
C ILE A 220 15.80 16.45 -21.04
N ALA A 221 14.81 16.52 -21.91
CA ALA A 221 13.73 17.51 -21.81
C ALA A 221 12.91 17.38 -20.52
N VAL A 222 12.54 16.16 -20.11
CA VAL A 222 11.82 15.94 -18.83
C VAL A 222 12.70 16.20 -17.61
N GLN A 223 14.02 16.00 -17.71
CA GLN A 223 14.98 16.38 -16.68
C GLN A 223 15.07 17.91 -16.52
N GLU A 224 15.26 18.68 -17.60
CA GLU A 224 15.35 20.15 -17.51
C GLU A 224 14.01 20.80 -17.11
N ALA A 225 12.88 20.12 -17.40
CA ALA A 225 11.57 20.44 -16.84
C ALA A 225 11.48 20.25 -15.31
N GLY A 226 12.41 19.51 -14.70
CA GLY A 226 12.55 19.36 -13.25
C GLY A 226 12.02 18.05 -12.66
N ALA A 227 11.82 17.00 -13.47
CA ALA A 227 11.52 15.67 -12.93
C ALA A 227 12.65 15.20 -11.99
N PHE A 228 12.30 14.63 -10.83
CA PHE A 228 13.30 14.21 -9.84
C PHE A 228 13.98 12.87 -10.20
N ALA A 229 13.31 12.10 -11.06
CA ALA A 229 13.69 10.80 -11.58
C ALA A 229 12.85 10.53 -12.85
N MET A 230 13.18 9.47 -13.59
CA MET A 230 12.30 8.97 -14.65
C MET A 230 12.27 7.45 -14.75
N VAL A 231 11.11 6.89 -15.04
CA VAL A 231 10.98 5.50 -15.50
C VAL A 231 11.47 5.42 -16.95
N VAL A 232 12.16 4.32 -17.28
CA VAL A 232 12.60 3.97 -18.64
C VAL A 232 12.06 2.58 -18.95
N GLU A 233 11.03 2.47 -19.79
CA GLU A 233 10.37 1.20 -20.11
C GLU A 233 10.71 0.66 -21.51
N ALA A 234 11.00 -0.65 -21.55
CA ALA A 234 11.16 -1.47 -22.76
C ALA A 234 12.17 -0.88 -23.78
N VAL A 235 13.39 -0.60 -23.30
CA VAL A 235 14.52 -0.07 -24.09
C VAL A 235 15.69 -1.07 -24.09
N PRO A 236 16.47 -1.22 -25.18
CA PRO A 236 17.71 -2.00 -25.16
C PRO A 236 18.66 -1.57 -24.03
N ALA A 237 19.26 -2.55 -23.34
CA ALA A 237 20.00 -2.32 -22.10
C ALA A 237 21.20 -1.39 -22.30
N GLU A 238 21.86 -1.47 -23.45
CA GLU A 238 22.99 -0.64 -23.86
C GLU A 238 22.56 0.83 -24.01
N ILE A 239 21.40 1.06 -24.64
CA ILE A 239 20.83 2.40 -24.83
C ILE A 239 20.39 2.98 -23.49
N ALA A 240 19.67 2.21 -22.65
CA ALA A 240 19.27 2.65 -21.32
C ALA A 240 20.47 2.95 -20.40
N THR A 241 21.55 2.18 -20.51
CA THR A 241 22.83 2.46 -19.82
C THR A 241 23.45 3.77 -20.28
N LEU A 242 23.45 4.05 -21.59
CA LEU A 242 24.01 5.28 -22.15
C LEU A 242 23.16 6.51 -21.80
N VAL A 243 21.82 6.40 -21.84
CA VAL A 243 20.88 7.44 -21.38
C VAL A 243 21.11 7.74 -19.89
N THR A 244 21.16 6.71 -19.04
CA THR A 244 21.40 6.86 -17.60
C THR A 244 22.73 7.59 -17.31
N LYS A 245 23.79 7.31 -18.07
CA LYS A 245 25.10 7.98 -17.96
C LYS A 245 25.13 9.43 -18.47
N LYS A 246 24.09 9.89 -19.17
CA LYS A 246 23.96 11.29 -19.66
C LYS A 246 23.10 12.16 -18.75
N LEU A 247 22.31 11.55 -17.85
CA LEU A 247 21.38 12.24 -16.96
C LEU A 247 22.03 12.60 -15.63
N ARG A 248 21.44 13.59 -14.95
CA ARG A 248 21.79 14.13 -13.64
C ARG A 248 20.77 13.72 -12.56
N VAL A 249 19.76 12.94 -12.95
CA VAL A 249 18.68 12.40 -12.12
C VAL A 249 18.59 10.88 -12.32
N PRO A 250 18.17 10.10 -11.30
CA PRO A 250 18.11 8.65 -11.41
C PRO A 250 17.09 8.15 -12.43
N THR A 251 17.46 7.09 -13.14
CA THR A 251 16.57 6.31 -14.02
C THR A 251 16.07 5.06 -13.30
N ILE A 252 14.80 4.71 -13.48
CA ILE A 252 14.17 3.51 -12.93
C ILE A 252 13.82 2.59 -14.10
N GLY A 253 14.54 1.49 -14.26
CA GLY A 253 14.36 0.59 -15.40
C GLY A 253 13.19 -0.39 -15.21
N ILE A 254 12.43 -0.62 -16.28
CA ILE A 254 11.52 -1.77 -16.39
C ILE A 254 11.64 -2.35 -17.81
N GLY A 255 12.23 -3.54 -17.91
CA GLY A 255 12.67 -4.08 -19.21
C GLY A 255 13.77 -3.29 -19.92
N ALA A 256 14.45 -2.39 -19.20
CA ALA A 256 15.56 -1.55 -19.67
C ALA A 256 16.96 -2.05 -19.25
N GLY A 257 17.05 -3.25 -18.67
CA GLY A 257 18.30 -3.82 -18.15
C GLY A 257 18.77 -3.19 -16.82
N ASN A 258 19.92 -3.67 -16.33
CA ASN A 258 20.49 -3.30 -15.03
C ASN A 258 21.39 -2.05 -15.06
N GLY A 259 21.45 -1.33 -16.19
CA GLY A 259 22.23 -0.10 -16.34
C GLY A 259 21.52 1.17 -15.86
N CYS A 260 20.27 1.05 -15.39
CA CYS A 260 19.52 2.13 -14.77
C CYS A 260 19.87 2.31 -13.28
N SER A 261 19.58 3.48 -12.71
CA SER A 261 19.86 3.82 -11.30
C SER A 261 18.98 3.08 -10.28
N GLY A 262 17.91 2.43 -10.74
CA GLY A 262 17.00 1.62 -9.97
C GLY A 262 16.17 0.73 -10.90
N GLN A 263 15.23 -0.03 -10.35
CA GLN A 263 14.32 -0.90 -11.12
C GLN A 263 12.90 -0.82 -10.57
N VAL A 264 11.90 -1.01 -11.43
CA VAL A 264 10.49 -1.20 -11.04
C VAL A 264 9.92 -2.47 -11.67
N LEU A 265 9.03 -3.15 -10.94
CA LEU A 265 8.17 -4.22 -11.45
C LEU A 265 6.74 -4.04 -10.92
N VAL A 266 5.78 -4.56 -11.68
CA VAL A 266 4.41 -4.74 -11.21
C VAL A 266 4.39 -5.84 -10.15
N GLN A 267 3.89 -5.53 -8.95
CA GLN A 267 3.96 -6.44 -7.79
C GLN A 267 3.21 -7.75 -8.05
N VAL A 268 2.04 -7.69 -8.68
CA VAL A 268 1.22 -8.87 -9.03
C VAL A 268 1.98 -9.85 -9.92
N ASP A 269 2.70 -9.33 -10.92
CA ASP A 269 3.48 -10.14 -11.86
C ASP A 269 4.72 -10.78 -11.21
N MET A 270 5.43 -10.03 -10.36
CA MET A 270 6.62 -10.57 -9.68
C MET A 270 6.29 -11.50 -8.50
N LEU A 271 5.13 -11.33 -7.84
CA LEU A 271 4.65 -12.25 -6.79
C LEU A 271 3.98 -13.53 -7.35
N GLY A 272 3.69 -13.60 -8.64
CA GLY A 272 2.99 -14.75 -9.21
C GLY A 272 1.49 -14.79 -8.87
N ASN A 273 0.85 -13.64 -8.63
CA ASN A 273 -0.54 -13.58 -8.16
C ASN A 273 -1.54 -13.47 -9.33
N PHE A 274 -1.57 -14.47 -10.21
CA PHE A 274 -2.40 -14.48 -11.42
C PHE A 274 -2.67 -15.91 -11.92
N PRO A 275 -3.76 -16.13 -12.70
CA PRO A 275 -4.11 -17.44 -13.22
C PRO A 275 -3.05 -18.02 -14.18
N PRO A 276 -2.90 -19.36 -14.25
CA PRO A 276 -2.02 -20.02 -15.20
C PRO A 276 -2.34 -19.63 -16.65
N GLY A 277 -1.31 -19.48 -17.48
CA GLY A 277 -1.45 -19.09 -18.88
C GLY A 277 -1.52 -17.58 -19.14
N ARG A 278 -1.60 -16.72 -18.11
CA ARG A 278 -1.40 -15.27 -18.28
C ARG A 278 -0.06 -14.99 -18.96
N PHE A 279 -0.09 -14.16 -20.01
CA PHE A 279 1.12 -13.66 -20.64
C PHE A 279 1.90 -12.77 -19.68
N LEU A 280 3.20 -13.04 -19.52
CA LEU A 280 4.13 -12.17 -18.79
C LEU A 280 5.08 -11.47 -19.78
N PRO A 281 5.28 -10.15 -19.64
CA PRO A 281 6.33 -9.45 -20.36
C PRO A 281 7.71 -10.08 -20.09
N LYS A 282 8.54 -10.23 -21.12
CA LYS A 282 9.86 -10.90 -21.07
C LYS A 282 10.86 -10.38 -20.01
N PHE A 283 10.57 -9.24 -19.40
CA PHE A 283 11.39 -8.60 -18.37
C PHE A 283 10.96 -8.94 -16.94
N VAL A 284 9.79 -9.56 -16.76
CA VAL A 284 9.32 -10.00 -15.45
C VAL A 284 10.10 -11.23 -15.01
N LYS A 285 10.65 -11.17 -13.81
CA LYS A 285 11.05 -12.35 -13.04
C LYS A 285 9.99 -12.62 -11.98
N LYS A 286 9.46 -13.84 -11.95
CA LYS A 286 8.61 -14.36 -10.87
C LYS A 286 9.49 -14.73 -9.67
N TYR A 287 9.14 -14.26 -8.48
CA TYR A 287 9.87 -14.46 -7.21
C TYR A 287 9.09 -15.31 -6.19
N GLY A 288 7.77 -15.48 -6.37
CA GLY A 288 6.90 -16.33 -5.55
C GLY A 288 5.74 -16.89 -6.39
N ASP A 289 4.84 -17.67 -5.78
CA ASP A 289 3.67 -18.24 -6.44
C ASP A 289 2.38 -18.03 -5.63
N VAL A 290 2.02 -16.76 -5.40
CA VAL A 290 0.87 -16.40 -4.57
C VAL A 290 -0.44 -16.98 -5.10
N TRP A 291 -0.62 -17.10 -6.43
CA TRP A 291 -1.80 -17.78 -6.99
C TRP A 291 -1.87 -19.26 -6.58
N GLY A 292 -0.74 -19.97 -6.61
CA GLY A 292 -0.66 -21.38 -6.23
C GLY A 292 -1.08 -21.60 -4.78
N GLU A 293 -0.53 -20.81 -3.85
CA GLU A 293 -0.86 -20.94 -2.43
C GLU A 293 -2.30 -20.49 -2.12
N ALA A 294 -2.78 -19.40 -2.72
CA ALA A 294 -4.17 -18.96 -2.57
C ALA A 294 -5.16 -20.02 -3.09
N SER A 295 -4.86 -20.63 -4.25
CA SER A 295 -5.68 -21.70 -4.83
C SER A 295 -5.76 -22.93 -3.93
N LYS A 296 -4.63 -23.35 -3.33
CA LYS A 296 -4.59 -24.46 -2.37
C LYS A 296 -5.42 -24.15 -1.12
N ALA A 297 -5.21 -22.97 -0.52
CA ALA A 297 -5.90 -22.58 0.72
C ALA A 297 -7.43 -22.49 0.53
N ILE A 298 -7.90 -21.90 -0.58
CA ILE A 298 -9.32 -21.81 -0.90
C ILE A 298 -9.93 -23.20 -1.20
N ALA A 299 -9.17 -24.09 -1.84
CA ALA A 299 -9.60 -25.47 -2.09
C ALA A 299 -9.72 -26.28 -0.79
N LEU A 300 -8.74 -26.18 0.11
CA LEU A 300 -8.77 -26.86 1.42
C LEU A 300 -9.92 -26.36 2.30
N TYR A 301 -10.12 -25.04 2.41
CA TYR A 301 -11.26 -24.47 3.14
C TYR A 301 -12.61 -25.00 2.64
N LYS A 302 -12.76 -25.11 1.31
CA LYS A 302 -13.95 -25.70 0.66
C LYS A 302 -14.12 -27.19 0.98
N GLU A 303 -13.04 -27.93 1.19
CA GLU A 303 -13.06 -29.34 1.58
C GLU A 303 -13.40 -29.52 3.07
N GLU A 304 -12.79 -28.75 3.96
CA GLU A 304 -13.03 -28.78 5.40
C GLU A 304 -14.47 -28.34 5.76
N VAL A 305 -15.01 -27.32 5.08
CA VAL A 305 -16.42 -26.92 5.23
C VAL A 305 -17.38 -28.01 4.75
N LYS A 306 -17.05 -28.72 3.65
CA LYS A 306 -17.89 -29.81 3.13
C LYS A 306 -17.87 -31.06 4.00
N SER A 307 -16.71 -31.39 4.56
CA SER A 307 -16.50 -32.54 5.45
C SER A 307 -16.89 -32.25 6.91
N ARG A 308 -17.25 -31.00 7.25
CA ARG A 308 -17.53 -30.51 8.62
C ARG A 308 -16.32 -30.57 9.57
N VAL A 309 -15.11 -30.66 9.03
CA VAL A 309 -13.85 -30.45 9.79
C VAL A 309 -13.73 -28.98 10.22
N TYR A 310 -14.19 -28.04 9.39
CA TYR A 310 -14.28 -26.63 9.74
C TYR A 310 -15.75 -26.18 9.91
N PRO A 311 -16.10 -25.38 10.94
CA PRO A 311 -15.23 -24.94 12.04
C PRO A 311 -15.06 -26.03 13.12
N ALA A 312 -13.81 -26.31 13.49
CA ALA A 312 -13.50 -27.08 14.70
C ALA A 312 -13.79 -26.26 15.98
N ILE A 313 -13.86 -26.90 17.14
CA ILE A 313 -14.37 -26.31 18.40
C ILE A 313 -13.66 -25.02 18.82
N GLU A 314 -12.35 -24.92 18.59
CA GLU A 314 -11.50 -23.77 18.86
C GLU A 314 -11.78 -22.55 17.96
N HIS A 315 -12.54 -22.74 16.88
CA HIS A 315 -13.04 -21.69 15.98
C HIS A 315 -14.48 -21.27 16.33
N THR A 316 -15.00 -21.69 17.49
CA THR A 316 -16.37 -21.40 17.96
C THR A 316 -16.36 -20.62 19.28
N TYR A 317 -17.52 -20.06 19.66
CA TYR A 317 -17.71 -19.36 20.93
C TYR A 317 -18.52 -20.23 21.90
N PRO A 318 -18.08 -20.42 23.15
CA PRO A 318 -18.82 -21.21 24.12
C PRO A 318 -20.08 -20.48 24.64
N MET A 319 -21.13 -21.26 24.91
CA MET A 319 -22.33 -20.83 25.64
C MET A 319 -22.41 -21.58 26.99
N PRO A 320 -22.86 -20.96 28.09
CA PRO A 320 -23.15 -21.67 29.33
C PRO A 320 -24.17 -22.80 29.09
N LYS A 321 -24.04 -23.92 29.81
CA LYS A 321 -24.92 -25.10 29.60
C LYS A 321 -26.36 -24.81 29.97
N GLU A 322 -26.55 -23.92 30.93
CA GLU A 322 -27.80 -23.47 31.51
C GLU A 322 -28.60 -22.64 30.49
N GLU A 323 -27.94 -21.67 29.87
CA GLU A 323 -28.51 -20.84 28.78
C GLU A 323 -28.87 -21.70 27.55
N LEU A 324 -28.03 -22.68 27.20
CA LEU A 324 -28.30 -23.61 26.09
C LEU A 324 -29.50 -24.53 26.39
N ALA A 325 -29.68 -24.96 27.64
CA ALA A 325 -30.82 -25.77 28.05
C ALA A 325 -32.13 -24.97 28.02
N GLU A 326 -32.12 -23.72 28.50
CA GLU A 326 -33.26 -22.81 28.40
C GLU A 326 -33.61 -22.49 26.94
N PHE A 327 -32.61 -22.22 26.09
CA PHE A 327 -32.83 -22.00 24.66
C PHE A 327 -33.52 -23.20 23.99
N ARG A 328 -33.06 -24.43 24.25
CA ARG A 328 -33.70 -25.67 23.76
C ARG A 328 -35.15 -25.78 24.19
N ARG A 329 -35.42 -25.54 25.48
CA ARG A 329 -36.78 -25.54 26.05
C ARG A 329 -37.69 -24.51 25.36
N LEU A 330 -37.17 -23.35 24.99
CA LEU A 330 -37.92 -22.28 24.31
C LEU A 330 -38.20 -22.57 22.83
N ILE A 331 -37.35 -23.34 22.14
CA ILE A 331 -37.58 -23.74 20.73
C ILE A 331 -38.35 -25.06 20.57
N GLY A 332 -38.68 -25.76 21.67
CA GLY A 332 -39.38 -27.04 21.65
C GLY A 332 -38.48 -28.26 21.39
N GLU A 333 -37.16 -28.12 21.51
CA GLU A 333 -36.26 -29.27 21.58
C GLU A 333 -36.30 -29.86 23.00
N GLU A 334 -37.16 -30.85 23.22
CA GLU A 334 -37.10 -31.66 24.44
C GLU A 334 -35.76 -32.38 24.55
N ILE A 335 -35.24 -32.52 25.78
CA ILE A 335 -33.97 -33.20 26.04
C ILE A 335 -34.17 -34.71 25.89
N GLY A 336 -33.99 -35.20 24.67
CA GLY A 336 -33.95 -36.64 24.38
C GLY A 336 -32.86 -37.32 25.20
N GLY A 337 -33.25 -38.11 26.21
CA GLY A 337 -32.33 -38.81 27.09
C GLY A 337 -31.48 -39.82 26.33
N GLY A 338 -30.19 -39.51 26.15
CA GLY A 338 -29.30 -40.17 25.19
C GLY A 338 -27.94 -40.61 25.71
N GLU A 339 -27.76 -40.71 27.03
CA GLU A 339 -26.63 -41.44 27.63
C GLU A 339 -27.13 -42.68 28.38
N LYS A 340 -26.96 -43.84 27.73
CA LYS A 340 -26.94 -45.17 28.35
C LYS A 340 -25.94 -46.04 27.60
N GLU A 341 -24.78 -46.22 28.26
CA GLU A 341 -23.68 -47.16 27.94
C GLU A 341 -22.98 -46.95 26.58
#